data_AF-A0A0N1PA50-F1
#
_entry.id   AF-A0A0N1PA50-F1
#
_cell.length_a   1.000
_cell.length_b   1.000
_cell.length_c   1.000
_cell.angle_alpha   90.00
_cell.angle_beta   90.00
_cell.angle_gamma   90.00
#
_symmetry.space_group_name_H-M   'P 1'
#
loop_
_entity.id
_entity.type
_entity.pdbx_description
1 polymer ?
#
loop_
_entity_poly.entity_id
_entity_poly.type
_entity_poly.pdbx_seq_one_letter_code
_entity_poly.pdbx_strand_id
1 'polypeptide(L)'
;MLRFHRRARVIAAPLLRPANTALMVRYFAQTTTPLAPASAAEPPVWIQQLRQDAKSSEKSISYDIKVYDELSWRRKRFTFDKELWDPMRMSSILRNRLCLGNENAEYTVIGESFVFPDREDSPIVNEPHRTCTLLWDHNSPTEKVMIQLSEHFPPLLWHTVKPTLGALKKVFSEFLDVDAEHMKKYLPYFEEVQNRIETQMDEKLTGTLSPTHMKDKFIEDMRKRDPRTVELDYANEHNIFLGTTPHFRVVEDRLMKKNPFVFGWPMLLSDGNEHLEDTPLRMAAFRTVYSKSLLMFHTRLDLQVDHRQIHLPGDDVEDIVLEMPVFCTVNYPSNTRLSGGRPLVQRFNQVMGTSYPLDMPIDVLATFARDSTVKSEKELLEELKFLTAASQKAPELERVFRISEDQLSSNKIIGQLAYTIVYLALVGYPRFVEDVFNVYWRHPSDLVRVACAKGAHIVERQDLVEKLIQAEPEGRSKTMLMATMHLRAGGPNVSPTS
;
A
#
# COMPACT_ATOMS: atom_id res chain seq x y z
N MET A 1 -30.64 -12.90 -2.87
CA MET A 1 -31.09 -13.85 -1.84
C MET A 1 -29.86 -14.56 -1.30
N LEU A 2 -29.23 -14.02 -0.25
CA LEU A 2 -28.08 -14.63 0.42
C LEU A 2 -28.59 -15.17 1.77
N ARG A 3 -28.50 -16.47 1.99
CA ARG A 3 -28.87 -17.11 3.27
C ARG A 3 -27.73 -18.01 3.71
N PHE A 4 -26.80 -17.45 4.48
CA PHE A 4 -25.99 -18.26 5.39
C PHE A 4 -26.72 -18.32 6.73
N HIS A 5 -27.52 -19.36 6.92
CA HIS A 5 -28.14 -19.65 8.22
C HIS A 5 -27.39 -20.79 8.90
N ARG A 6 -26.70 -20.47 9.99
CA ARG A 6 -26.25 -21.46 10.97
C ARG A 6 -27.45 -21.83 11.86
N ARG A 7 -28.13 -22.94 11.59
CA ARG A 7 -29.10 -23.52 12.53
C ARG A 7 -28.43 -24.62 13.34
N ALA A 8 -28.17 -24.32 14.62
CA ALA A 8 -27.92 -25.34 15.62
C ALA A 8 -29.23 -26.07 15.94
N ARG A 9 -29.26 -27.40 15.82
CA ARG A 9 -30.29 -28.25 16.43
C ARG A 9 -29.64 -29.11 17.50
N VAL A 10 -30.12 -28.92 18.72
CA VAL A 10 -29.87 -29.74 19.90
C VAL A 10 -30.83 -30.92 19.87
N ILE A 11 -30.31 -32.15 19.93
CA ILE A 11 -31.02 -33.34 20.44
C ILE A 11 -30.02 -34.15 21.28
N ALA A 12 -30.40 -34.41 22.54
CA ALA A 12 -29.69 -35.21 23.54
C ALA A 12 -29.81 -36.73 23.24
N ALA A 13 -28.71 -37.49 23.18
CA ALA A 13 -28.11 -38.36 24.22
C ALA A 13 -28.73 -39.78 24.32
N PRO A 14 -28.10 -40.83 24.90
CA PRO A 14 -26.68 -41.08 25.26
C PRO A 14 -26.16 -42.50 24.89
N LEU A 15 -24.85 -42.75 25.02
CA LEU A 15 -24.21 -43.85 25.80
C LEU A 15 -22.90 -44.40 25.20
N LEU A 16 -21.92 -44.55 26.11
CA LEU A 16 -20.68 -45.34 26.10
C LEU A 16 -19.36 -44.67 25.60
N ARG A 17 -18.63 -44.19 26.61
CA ARG A 17 -17.16 -43.95 26.72
C ARG A 17 -16.36 -45.28 26.68
N PRO A 18 -15.00 -45.30 26.78
CA PRO A 18 -13.97 -44.24 26.56
C PRO A 18 -12.74 -44.71 25.72
N ALA A 19 -11.91 -43.77 25.24
CA ALA A 19 -10.46 -43.70 25.54
C ALA A 19 -9.76 -42.58 24.73
N ASN A 20 -9.15 -41.63 25.45
CA ASN A 20 -7.85 -40.95 25.24
C ASN A 20 -7.44 -40.56 23.79
N THR A 21 -7.01 -39.34 23.45
CA THR A 21 -6.43 -38.23 24.23
C THR A 21 -6.20 -37.05 23.27
N ALA A 22 -6.85 -35.92 23.56
CA ALA A 22 -6.26 -34.59 23.67
C ALA A 22 -5.08 -34.19 22.73
N LEU A 23 -5.35 -33.34 21.74
CA LEU A 23 -4.52 -32.21 21.28
C LEU A 23 -5.33 -31.38 20.27
N MET A 24 -5.15 -30.06 20.28
CA MET A 24 -5.81 -29.04 19.45
C MET A 24 -7.16 -28.45 19.93
N VAL A 25 -7.11 -27.64 20.99
CA VAL A 25 -7.80 -26.32 21.04
C VAL A 25 -7.01 -25.44 22.03
N ARG A 26 -5.96 -24.76 21.59
CA ARG A 26 -5.37 -23.58 22.26
C ARG A 26 -4.52 -22.82 21.25
N TYR A 27 -4.97 -21.64 20.82
CA TYR A 27 -4.14 -20.44 20.59
C TYR A 27 -5.07 -19.27 20.20
N PHE A 28 -5.73 -18.69 21.20
CA PHE A 28 -6.10 -17.27 21.28
C PHE A 28 -6.34 -16.98 22.76
N ALA A 29 -5.24 -16.82 23.49
CA ALA A 29 -5.25 -16.28 24.84
C ALA A 29 -4.28 -15.11 24.82
N GLN A 30 -4.80 -13.91 24.58
CA GLN A 30 -4.12 -12.69 24.97
C GLN A 30 -3.90 -12.80 26.49
N THR A 31 -2.64 -12.77 26.92
CA THR A 31 -2.26 -12.80 28.32
C THR A 31 -2.77 -11.54 29.02
N THR A 32 -3.96 -11.65 29.61
CA THR A 32 -4.58 -10.65 30.47
C THR A 32 -3.95 -10.73 31.84
N THR A 33 -3.06 -9.78 32.16
CA THR A 33 -2.61 -9.57 33.54
C THR A 33 -3.42 -8.41 34.13
N PRO A 34 -4.20 -8.61 35.19
CA PRO A 34 -4.77 -7.51 35.94
C PRO A 34 -3.65 -6.85 36.75
N LEU A 35 -3.21 -5.66 36.34
CA LEU A 35 -2.21 -4.86 37.05
C LEU A 35 -2.88 -3.80 37.94
N ALA A 36 -2.23 -3.53 39.08
CA ALA A 36 -2.68 -2.72 40.21
C ALA A 36 -3.00 -1.25 39.84
N PRO A 37 -3.84 -0.55 40.64
CA PRO A 37 -4.37 0.76 40.29
C PRO A 37 -3.35 1.86 40.56
N ALA A 38 -2.76 2.42 39.50
CA ALA A 38 -2.08 3.72 39.54
C ALA A 38 -3.00 4.79 38.94
N SER A 39 -3.26 5.83 39.74
CA SER A 39 -4.05 7.05 39.49
C SER A 39 -5.34 6.84 38.68
N ALA A 40 -6.43 6.53 39.36
CA ALA A 40 -7.77 6.58 38.78
C ALA A 40 -8.17 8.05 38.55
N ALA A 41 -7.81 8.61 37.39
CA ALA A 41 -8.48 9.81 36.91
C ALA A 41 -9.97 9.47 36.77
N GLU A 42 -10.83 10.24 37.43
CA GLU A 42 -12.28 10.05 37.32
C GLU A 42 -12.70 10.08 35.84
N PRO A 43 -13.64 9.22 35.43
CA PRO A 43 -14.13 9.20 34.06
C PRO A 43 -14.68 10.57 33.67
N PRO A 44 -14.23 11.16 32.55
CA PRO A 44 -14.73 12.43 32.08
C PRO A 44 -16.24 12.40 31.85
N VAL A 45 -16.91 13.49 32.22
CA VAL A 45 -18.37 13.66 32.08
C VAL A 45 -18.83 13.44 30.64
N TRP A 46 -18.01 13.81 29.64
CA TRP A 46 -18.35 13.63 28.23
C TRP A 46 -18.56 12.16 27.84
N ILE A 47 -17.93 11.19 28.51
CA ILE A 47 -18.11 9.75 28.19
C ILE A 47 -19.53 9.31 28.59
N GLN A 48 -19.99 9.76 29.76
CA GLN A 48 -21.36 9.50 30.21
C GLN A 48 -22.39 10.16 29.30
N GLN A 49 -22.13 11.41 28.88
CA GLN A 49 -22.98 12.10 27.91
C GLN A 49 -23.05 11.34 26.58
N LEU A 50 -21.89 10.95 26.03
CA LEU A 50 -21.83 10.17 24.78
C LEU A 50 -22.58 8.85 24.88
N ARG A 51 -22.52 8.18 26.04
CA ARG A 51 -23.28 6.95 26.31
C ARG A 51 -24.78 7.20 26.36
N GLN A 52 -25.22 8.28 26.99
CA GLN A 52 -26.65 8.66 27.01
C GLN A 52 -27.14 8.98 25.61
N ASP A 53 -26.41 9.80 24.85
CA ASP A 53 -26.72 10.17 23.48
C ASP A 53 -26.81 8.93 22.57
N ALA A 54 -25.89 7.97 22.72
CA ALA A 54 -25.90 6.72 21.98
C ALA A 54 -27.10 5.83 22.33
N LYS A 55 -27.55 5.81 23.59
CA LYS A 55 -28.75 5.07 24.02
C LYS A 55 -30.05 5.72 23.54
N SER A 56 -30.10 7.05 23.49
CA SER A 56 -31.28 7.80 23.06
C SER A 56 -31.41 7.94 21.54
N SER A 57 -30.31 7.75 20.79
CA SER A 57 -30.34 7.77 19.33
C SER A 57 -31.18 6.62 18.78
N GLU A 58 -32.00 6.89 17.77
CA GLU A 58 -32.60 5.84 16.95
C GLU A 58 -31.49 4.94 16.38
N LYS A 59 -31.69 3.63 16.49
CA LYS A 59 -30.76 2.63 15.97
C LYS A 59 -30.86 2.60 14.45
N SER A 60 -30.00 3.36 13.79
CA SER A 60 -29.66 3.11 12.39
C SER A 60 -28.67 1.94 12.35
N ILE A 61 -29.02 0.87 11.63
CA ILE A 61 -28.22 -0.37 11.52
C ILE A 61 -26.79 -0.07 11.04
N SER A 62 -26.60 1.00 10.27
CA SER A 62 -25.35 1.32 9.58
C SER A 62 -24.27 1.96 10.46
N TYR A 63 -24.61 2.51 11.64
CA TYR A 63 -23.67 3.24 12.50
C TYR A 63 -23.87 2.93 13.99
N ASP A 64 -24.09 1.66 14.34
CA ASP A 64 -24.28 1.27 15.74
C ASP A 64 -23.04 1.66 16.56
N ILE A 65 -23.21 2.63 17.45
CA ILE A 65 -22.17 3.15 18.36
C ILE A 65 -22.52 2.65 19.74
N LYS A 66 -21.67 1.78 20.29
CA LYS A 66 -21.87 1.19 21.61
C LYS A 66 -20.80 1.73 22.56
N VAL A 67 -21.23 2.57 23.50
CA VAL A 67 -20.40 3.00 24.62
C VAL A 67 -20.69 2.11 25.83
N TYR A 68 -19.64 1.45 26.33
CA TYR A 68 -19.73 0.49 27.41
C TYR A 68 -19.96 1.16 28.77
N ASP A 69 -20.45 0.37 29.72
CA ASP A 69 -20.40 0.75 31.13
C ASP A 69 -18.95 0.79 31.62
N GLU A 70 -18.68 1.59 32.65
CA GLU A 70 -17.36 1.73 33.25
C GLU A 70 -16.81 0.39 33.75
N LEU A 71 -17.68 -0.47 34.28
CA LEU A 71 -17.34 -1.84 34.69
C LEU A 71 -16.86 -2.74 33.54
N SER A 72 -17.16 -2.37 32.29
CA SER A 72 -16.78 -3.09 31.08
C SER A 72 -15.58 -2.47 30.37
N TRP A 73 -15.08 -1.33 30.87
CA TRP A 73 -13.92 -0.68 30.29
C TRP A 73 -12.66 -1.52 30.49
N ARG A 74 -11.76 -1.41 29.52
CA ARG A 74 -10.51 -2.18 29.53
C ARG A 74 -9.34 -1.26 29.23
N ARG A 75 -8.36 -1.23 30.12
CA ARG A 75 -7.06 -0.62 29.81
C ARG A 75 -6.34 -1.50 28.80
N LYS A 76 -5.76 -0.87 27.80
CA LYS A 76 -5.06 -1.49 26.69
C LYS A 76 -3.79 -0.69 26.40
N ARG A 77 -2.67 -1.39 26.35
CA ARG A 77 -1.47 -0.90 25.68
C ARG A 77 -1.53 -1.33 24.22
N PHE A 78 -1.11 -0.47 23.30
CA PHE A 78 -0.99 -0.89 21.91
C PHE A 78 0.13 -1.92 21.74
N THR A 79 -0.15 -3.00 21.03
CA THR A 79 0.82 -4.05 20.73
C THR A 79 0.80 -4.33 19.24
N PHE A 80 1.97 -4.29 18.62
CA PHE A 80 2.11 -4.70 17.22
C PHE A 80 1.85 -6.19 17.06
N ASP A 81 1.12 -6.53 15.99
CA ASP A 81 0.85 -7.92 15.63
C ASP A 81 2.15 -8.66 15.29
N LYS A 82 2.33 -9.87 15.85
CA LYS A 82 3.58 -10.63 15.70
C LYS A 82 3.77 -11.20 14.30
N GLU A 83 2.69 -11.48 13.59
CA GLU A 83 2.71 -12.12 12.28
C GLU A 83 2.73 -11.09 11.16
N LEU A 84 1.88 -10.06 11.28
CA LEU A 84 1.69 -9.05 10.23
C LEU A 84 2.68 -7.90 10.35
N TRP A 85 2.92 -7.37 11.56
CA TRP A 85 3.88 -6.28 11.78
C TRP A 85 5.30 -6.78 12.09
N ASP A 86 5.41 -7.93 12.77
CA ASP A 86 6.66 -8.51 13.25
C ASP A 86 7.54 -7.48 13.99
N PRO A 87 7.17 -7.10 15.24
CA PRO A 87 7.87 -6.06 15.99
C PRO A 87 9.34 -6.38 16.26
N MET A 88 9.76 -7.65 16.16
CA MET A 88 11.16 -8.06 16.33
C MET A 88 12.04 -7.60 15.15
N ARG A 89 11.46 -7.43 13.97
CA ARG A 89 12.15 -6.88 12.78
C ARG A 89 12.05 -5.37 12.66
N MET A 90 11.20 -4.73 13.46
CA MET A 90 11.05 -3.27 13.48
C MET A 90 12.13 -2.63 14.35
N SER A 91 12.67 -1.50 13.92
CA SER A 91 13.55 -0.70 14.78
C SER A 91 12.74 -0.11 15.96
N SER A 92 13.38 0.07 17.11
CA SER A 92 12.77 0.75 18.27
C SER A 92 12.36 2.19 17.94
N ILE A 93 13.11 2.87 17.08
CA ILE A 93 12.79 4.22 16.61
C ILE A 93 11.46 4.23 15.86
N LEU A 94 11.26 3.27 14.94
CA LEU A 94 10.02 3.15 14.17
C LEU A 94 8.83 2.86 15.09
N ARG A 95 8.96 1.88 15.99
CA ARG A 95 7.89 1.55 16.95
C ARG A 95 7.53 2.74 17.84
N ASN A 96 8.52 3.44 18.38
CA ASN A 96 8.29 4.66 19.16
C ASN A 96 7.56 5.73 18.34
N ARG A 97 7.98 5.99 17.09
CA ARG A 97 7.30 6.96 16.20
C ARG A 97 5.83 6.59 15.99
N LEU A 98 5.54 5.34 15.68
CA LEU A 98 4.17 4.83 15.49
C LEU A 98 3.32 4.86 16.78
N CYS A 99 3.96 4.76 17.94
CA CYS A 99 3.34 4.87 19.26
C CYS A 99 3.41 6.28 19.86
N LEU A 100 3.53 7.34 19.02
CA LEU A 100 3.54 8.74 19.48
C LEU A 100 4.63 9.06 20.53
N GLY A 101 5.78 8.39 20.42
CA GLY A 101 6.94 8.55 21.29
C GLY A 101 6.93 7.68 22.55
N ASN A 102 5.85 6.93 22.83
CA ASN A 102 5.75 6.10 24.02
C ASN A 102 5.02 4.77 23.75
N GLU A 103 5.78 3.68 23.56
CA GLU A 103 5.24 2.32 23.41
C GLU A 103 4.49 1.82 24.66
N ASN A 104 4.74 2.41 25.84
CA ASN A 104 4.11 2.02 27.10
C ASN A 104 2.86 2.84 27.44
N ALA A 105 2.42 3.73 26.56
CA ALA A 105 1.18 4.49 26.76
C ALA A 105 -0.02 3.53 26.90
N GLU A 106 -0.82 3.75 27.95
CA GLU A 106 -2.06 3.02 28.20
C GLU A 106 -3.26 3.86 27.77
N TYR A 107 -4.21 3.21 27.13
CA TYR A 107 -5.47 3.78 26.68
C TYR A 107 -6.62 2.96 27.24
N THR A 108 -7.78 3.58 27.48
CA THR A 108 -8.97 2.85 27.89
C THR A 108 -9.90 2.63 26.71
N VAL A 109 -10.27 1.38 26.45
CA VAL A 109 -11.33 1.02 25.50
C VAL A 109 -12.67 1.28 26.18
N ILE A 110 -13.41 2.25 25.63
CA ILE A 110 -14.68 2.73 26.17
C ILE A 110 -15.89 2.25 25.37
N GLY A 111 -15.67 1.65 24.19
CA GLY A 111 -16.75 1.22 23.31
C GLY A 111 -16.27 0.62 22.00
N GLU A 112 -17.25 0.29 21.17
CA GLU A 112 -17.06 -0.19 19.80
C GLU A 112 -18.03 0.52 18.86
N SER A 113 -17.67 0.59 17.58
CA SER A 113 -18.54 1.14 16.55
C SER A 113 -18.12 0.67 15.17
N PHE A 114 -19.07 0.58 14.24
CA PHE A 114 -18.89 0.27 12.81
C PHE A 114 -18.14 -1.04 12.56
N VAL A 115 -18.51 -1.75 11.50
CA VAL A 115 -17.90 -3.04 11.17
C VAL A 115 -17.23 -2.96 9.82
N PHE A 116 -15.96 -3.35 9.78
CA PHE A 116 -15.18 -3.47 8.55
C PHE A 116 -14.97 -4.96 8.18
N PRO A 117 -14.76 -5.25 6.90
CA PRO A 117 -14.35 -6.57 6.45
C PRO A 117 -12.93 -6.89 6.92
N ASP A 118 -12.61 -8.19 6.99
CA ASP A 118 -11.25 -8.67 7.18
C ASP A 118 -10.49 -8.63 5.83
N ARG A 119 -9.16 -8.60 5.87
CA ARG A 119 -8.33 -8.58 4.66
C ARG A 119 -8.47 -9.86 3.83
N GLU A 120 -8.83 -10.97 4.47
CA GLU A 120 -9.06 -12.26 3.82
C GLU A 120 -10.45 -12.36 3.18
N ASP A 121 -11.39 -11.52 3.60
CA ASP A 121 -12.73 -11.46 3.00
C ASP A 121 -12.64 -10.95 1.55
N SER A 122 -13.63 -11.30 0.73
CA SER A 122 -13.80 -10.71 -0.61
C SER A 122 -13.88 -9.18 -0.49
N PRO A 123 -13.38 -8.39 -1.46
CA PRO A 123 -13.52 -6.93 -1.44
C PRO A 123 -14.98 -6.44 -1.39
N ILE A 124 -15.93 -7.30 -1.79
CA ILE A 124 -17.38 -7.08 -1.71
C ILE A 124 -17.95 -7.95 -0.59
N VAL A 125 -18.21 -7.34 0.57
CA VAL A 125 -18.75 -8.02 1.76
C VAL A 125 -20.09 -7.42 2.16
N ASN A 126 -21.13 -8.26 2.26
CA ASN A 126 -22.46 -7.81 2.69
C ASN A 126 -22.59 -7.70 4.21
N GLU A 127 -21.88 -8.54 4.97
CA GLU A 127 -21.95 -8.60 6.43
C GLU A 127 -20.54 -8.63 7.03
N PRO A 128 -19.90 -7.47 7.24
CA PRO A 128 -18.62 -7.38 7.92
C PRO A 128 -18.75 -7.64 9.42
N HIS A 129 -17.68 -8.13 10.05
CA HIS A 129 -17.71 -8.59 11.45
C HIS A 129 -16.66 -7.91 12.36
N ARG A 130 -15.67 -7.20 11.82
CA ARG A 130 -14.60 -6.61 12.62
C ARG A 130 -14.99 -5.22 13.11
N THR A 131 -15.29 -5.09 14.38
CA THR A 131 -15.70 -3.81 14.98
C THR A 131 -14.51 -2.87 15.18
N CYS A 132 -14.70 -1.57 14.97
CA CYS A 132 -13.73 -0.57 15.41
C CYS A 132 -13.81 -0.39 16.92
N THR A 133 -12.70 0.03 17.52
CA THR A 133 -12.63 0.32 18.95
C THR A 133 -12.60 1.82 19.20
N LEU A 134 -13.35 2.26 20.20
CA LEU A 134 -13.38 3.63 20.70
C LEU A 134 -12.50 3.69 21.95
N LEU A 135 -11.52 4.59 21.94
CA LEU A 135 -10.53 4.71 23.01
C LEU A 135 -10.50 6.11 23.62
N TRP A 136 -10.11 6.15 24.89
CA TRP A 136 -9.84 7.36 25.65
C TRP A 136 -8.38 7.35 26.13
N ASP A 137 -7.69 8.48 25.95
CA ASP A 137 -6.36 8.76 26.48
C ASP A 137 -6.47 9.58 27.76
N HIS A 138 -6.04 9.01 28.89
CA HIS A 138 -6.06 9.65 30.20
C HIS A 138 -5.12 10.84 30.31
N ASN A 139 -4.08 10.90 29.47
CA ASN A 139 -3.04 11.92 29.52
C ASN A 139 -3.31 13.07 28.54
N SER A 140 -4.38 12.99 27.76
CA SER A 140 -4.73 14.02 26.79
C SER A 140 -5.29 15.26 27.50
N PRO A 141 -4.70 16.45 27.29
CA PRO A 141 -5.22 17.69 27.86
C PRO A 141 -6.52 18.16 27.19
N THR A 142 -6.88 17.58 26.05
CA THR A 142 -8.09 17.91 25.29
C THR A 142 -9.08 16.76 25.30
N GLU A 143 -10.36 17.06 25.45
CA GLU A 143 -11.45 16.08 25.32
C GLU A 143 -11.55 15.59 23.87
N LYS A 144 -11.33 14.29 23.68
CA LYS A 144 -11.38 13.64 22.38
C LYS A 144 -11.66 12.15 22.54
N VAL A 145 -12.34 11.59 21.54
CA VAL A 145 -12.42 10.14 21.34
C VAL A 145 -11.40 9.75 20.29
N MET A 146 -10.67 8.67 20.52
CA MET A 146 -9.81 8.07 19.51
C MET A 146 -10.53 6.88 18.88
N ILE A 147 -10.44 6.72 17.57
CA ILE A 147 -11.03 5.60 16.82
C ILE A 147 -9.89 4.78 16.22
N GLN A 148 -9.82 3.52 16.61
CA GLN A 148 -8.94 2.52 16.01
C GLN A 148 -9.78 1.62 15.11
N LEU A 149 -9.60 1.74 13.78
CA LEU A 149 -10.41 1.02 12.79
C LEU A 149 -10.21 -0.50 12.88
N SER A 150 -8.99 -0.94 13.19
CA SER A 150 -8.64 -2.33 13.51
C SER A 150 -7.43 -2.38 14.43
N GLU A 151 -7.19 -3.54 15.05
CA GLU A 151 -6.08 -3.74 15.97
C GLU A 151 -4.70 -3.50 15.36
N HIS A 152 -4.60 -3.49 14.02
CA HIS A 152 -3.35 -3.28 13.30
C HIS A 152 -2.96 -1.81 13.13
N PHE A 153 -3.89 -0.86 13.31
CA PHE A 153 -3.56 0.56 13.25
C PHE A 153 -2.81 1.01 14.50
N PRO A 154 -1.59 1.57 14.38
CA PRO A 154 -0.86 2.13 15.51
C PRO A 154 -1.43 3.49 15.96
N PRO A 155 -1.13 3.95 17.20
CA PRO A 155 -1.67 5.19 17.77
C PRO A 155 -1.47 6.43 16.91
N LEU A 156 -0.37 6.53 16.17
CA LEU A 156 -0.10 7.64 15.24
C LEU A 156 -1.22 7.84 14.21
N LEU A 157 -1.90 6.74 13.82
CA LEU A 157 -2.92 6.67 12.78
C LEU A 157 -4.35 6.49 13.34
N TRP A 158 -4.54 6.57 14.66
CA TRP A 158 -5.90 6.60 15.21
C TRP A 158 -6.58 7.93 14.93
N HIS A 159 -7.83 7.89 14.47
CA HIS A 159 -8.60 9.11 14.26
C HIS A 159 -8.85 9.77 15.61
N THR A 160 -8.68 11.08 15.71
CA THR A 160 -9.02 11.85 16.90
C THR A 160 -10.19 12.78 16.60
N VAL A 161 -11.32 12.57 17.26
CA VAL A 161 -12.55 13.31 16.99
C VAL A 161 -13.12 13.96 18.24
N LYS A 162 -13.96 14.98 18.03
CA LYS A 162 -14.75 15.57 19.12
C LYS A 162 -15.62 14.49 19.76
N PRO A 163 -15.77 14.47 21.10
CA PRO A 163 -16.49 13.43 21.83
C PRO A 163 -18.02 13.59 21.71
N THR A 164 -18.53 13.56 20.50
CA THR A 164 -19.96 13.74 20.20
C THR A 164 -20.44 12.68 19.22
N LEU A 165 -21.68 12.23 19.38
CA LEU A 165 -22.27 11.23 18.50
C LEU A 165 -22.28 11.69 17.03
N GLY A 166 -22.58 12.97 16.80
CA GLY A 166 -22.59 13.55 15.45
C GLY A 166 -21.22 13.56 14.77
N ALA A 167 -20.14 13.74 15.52
CA ALA A 167 -18.78 13.67 14.96
C ALA A 167 -18.41 12.23 14.58
N LEU A 168 -18.74 11.25 15.43
CA LEU A 168 -18.52 9.83 15.14
C LEU A 168 -19.30 9.39 13.89
N LYS A 169 -20.60 9.70 13.84
CA LYS A 169 -21.46 9.37 12.68
C LYS A 169 -20.91 9.94 11.37
N LYS A 170 -20.39 11.17 11.38
CA LYS A 170 -19.79 11.79 10.18
C LYS A 170 -18.53 11.09 9.69
N VAL A 171 -17.72 10.52 10.59
CA VAL A 171 -16.54 9.74 10.18
C VAL A 171 -17.00 8.44 9.51
N PHE A 172 -17.86 7.68 10.19
CA PHE A 172 -18.30 6.38 9.68
C PHE A 172 -19.18 6.50 8.44
N SER A 173 -19.92 7.61 8.26
CA SER A 173 -20.70 7.83 7.04
C SER A 173 -19.82 7.93 5.82
N GLU A 174 -18.67 8.59 5.90
CA GLU A 174 -17.76 8.70 4.75
C GLU A 174 -17.17 7.33 4.37
N PHE A 175 -16.88 6.46 5.35
CA PHE A 175 -16.47 5.07 5.08
C PHE A 175 -17.61 4.26 4.42
N LEU A 176 -18.84 4.42 4.91
CA LEU A 176 -20.00 3.72 4.35
C LEU A 176 -20.31 4.18 2.92
N ASP A 177 -20.24 5.49 2.65
CA ASP A 177 -20.51 6.06 1.33
C ASP A 177 -19.54 5.48 0.30
N VAL A 178 -18.25 5.43 0.63
CA VAL A 178 -17.21 4.83 -0.24
C VAL A 178 -17.39 3.33 -0.42
N ASP A 179 -17.74 2.60 0.65
CA ASP A 179 -18.00 1.16 0.56
C ASP A 179 -19.25 0.87 -0.30
N ALA A 180 -20.31 1.66 -0.16
CA ALA A 180 -21.53 1.53 -0.97
C ALA A 180 -21.28 1.83 -2.46
N GLU A 181 -20.48 2.86 -2.77
CA GLU A 181 -20.05 3.16 -4.14
C GLU A 181 -19.20 2.03 -4.73
N HIS A 182 -18.27 1.50 -3.94
CA HIS A 182 -17.45 0.35 -4.34
C HIS A 182 -18.30 -0.90 -4.61
N MET A 183 -19.22 -1.23 -3.70
CA MET A 183 -20.16 -2.34 -3.87
C MET A 183 -20.99 -2.17 -5.14
N LYS A 184 -21.56 -0.99 -5.36
CA LYS A 184 -22.37 -0.70 -6.55
C LYS A 184 -21.59 -0.88 -7.85
N LYS A 185 -20.32 -0.47 -7.89
CA LYS A 185 -19.47 -0.59 -9.09
C LYS A 185 -19.04 -2.04 -9.34
N TYR A 186 -18.59 -2.75 -8.32
CA TYR A 186 -17.86 -4.02 -8.51
C TYR A 186 -18.65 -5.28 -8.21
N LEU A 187 -19.79 -5.21 -7.51
CA LEU A 187 -20.62 -6.38 -7.23
C LEU A 187 -20.96 -7.18 -8.52
N PRO A 188 -21.39 -6.57 -9.64
CA PRO A 188 -21.71 -7.33 -10.85
C PRO A 188 -20.52 -8.13 -11.38
N TYR A 189 -19.31 -7.56 -11.34
CA TYR A 189 -18.08 -8.23 -11.77
C TYR A 189 -17.76 -9.43 -10.89
N PHE A 190 -17.82 -9.28 -9.56
CA PHE A 190 -17.55 -10.38 -8.65
C PHE A 190 -18.60 -11.50 -8.76
N GLU A 191 -19.87 -11.16 -8.96
CA GLU A 191 -20.93 -12.13 -9.21
C GLU A 191 -20.72 -12.89 -10.53
N GLU A 192 -20.31 -12.20 -11.60
CA GLU A 192 -19.99 -12.84 -12.88
C GLU A 192 -18.81 -13.81 -12.77
N VAL A 193 -17.71 -13.38 -12.13
CA VAL A 193 -16.52 -14.22 -11.92
C VAL A 193 -16.88 -15.45 -11.09
N GLN A 194 -17.64 -15.27 -10.01
CA GLN A 194 -18.11 -16.38 -9.18
C GLN A 194 -18.97 -17.36 -9.99
N ASN A 195 -19.98 -16.87 -10.72
CA ASN A 195 -20.85 -17.72 -11.54
C ASN A 195 -20.05 -18.48 -12.61
N ARG A 196 -19.04 -17.85 -13.22
CA ARG A 196 -18.17 -18.49 -14.21
C ARG A 196 -17.35 -19.61 -13.59
N ILE A 197 -16.75 -19.39 -12.42
CA ILE A 197 -15.98 -20.40 -11.69
C ILE A 197 -16.89 -21.59 -11.31
N GLU A 198 -18.08 -21.31 -10.76
CA GLU A 198 -19.05 -22.34 -10.39
C GLU A 198 -19.52 -23.16 -11.62
N THR A 199 -19.72 -22.52 -12.77
CA THR A 199 -20.17 -23.18 -14.00
C THR A 199 -19.07 -24.04 -14.64
N GLN A 200 -17.81 -23.58 -14.64
CA GLN A 200 -16.68 -24.33 -15.22
C GLN A 200 -16.37 -25.62 -14.46
N MET A 201 -16.72 -25.69 -13.19
CA MET A 201 -16.43 -26.84 -12.34
C MET A 201 -17.47 -27.98 -12.44
N ASP A 202 -18.55 -27.80 -13.22
CA ASP A 202 -19.65 -28.77 -13.38
C ASP A 202 -20.28 -29.23 -12.05
N GLU A 203 -19.98 -28.53 -10.95
CA GLU A 203 -20.43 -28.84 -9.60
C GLU A 203 -21.79 -28.20 -9.34
N LYS A 204 -22.86 -29.00 -9.49
CA LYS A 204 -24.17 -28.67 -8.91
C LYS A 204 -24.06 -28.60 -7.38
N LEU A 205 -23.78 -27.41 -6.84
CA LEU A 205 -24.36 -26.79 -5.64
C LEU A 205 -24.84 -27.74 -4.52
N THR A 206 -24.04 -28.73 -4.13
CA THR A 206 -24.33 -29.60 -2.98
C THR A 206 -23.25 -29.55 -1.90
N GLY A 207 -22.11 -28.92 -2.18
CA GLY A 207 -21.13 -28.47 -1.20
C GLY A 207 -20.57 -27.14 -1.66
N THR A 208 -20.78 -26.07 -0.87
CA THR A 208 -20.17 -24.76 -1.12
C THR A 208 -18.67 -24.91 -1.31
N LEU A 209 -18.13 -24.45 -2.43
CA LEU A 209 -16.68 -24.30 -2.63
C LEU A 209 -16.08 -23.63 -1.38
N SER A 210 -15.02 -24.21 -0.84
CA SER A 210 -14.32 -23.61 0.29
C SER A 210 -13.94 -22.16 -0.05
N PRO A 211 -14.15 -21.17 0.84
CA PRO A 211 -13.76 -19.78 0.57
C PRO A 211 -12.30 -19.63 0.10
N THR A 212 -11.41 -20.47 0.61
CA THR A 212 -10.01 -20.53 0.19
C THR A 212 -9.87 -20.97 -1.27
N HIS A 213 -10.62 -21.99 -1.69
CA HIS A 213 -10.58 -22.48 -3.08
C HIS A 213 -11.10 -21.43 -4.06
N MET A 214 -12.19 -20.74 -3.70
CA MET A 214 -12.72 -19.62 -4.50
C MET A 214 -11.69 -18.51 -4.67
N LYS A 215 -11.00 -18.15 -3.58
CA LYS A 215 -9.93 -17.15 -3.60
C LYS A 215 -8.77 -17.57 -4.50
N ASP A 216 -8.33 -18.82 -4.41
CA ASP A 216 -7.23 -19.33 -5.25
C ASP A 216 -7.60 -19.29 -6.74
N LYS A 217 -8.83 -19.70 -7.09
CA LYS A 217 -9.35 -19.61 -8.46
C LYS A 217 -9.48 -18.17 -8.95
N PHE A 218 -9.92 -17.26 -8.09
CA PHE A 218 -9.95 -15.83 -8.41
C PHE A 218 -8.54 -15.28 -8.68
N ILE A 219 -7.54 -15.66 -7.88
CA ILE A 219 -6.14 -15.26 -8.08
C ILE A 219 -5.61 -15.80 -9.43
N GLU A 220 -5.93 -17.04 -9.78
CA GLU A 220 -5.58 -17.61 -11.10
C GLU A 220 -6.20 -16.80 -12.26
N ASP A 221 -7.43 -16.33 -12.11
CA ASP A 221 -8.09 -15.46 -13.09
C ASP A 221 -7.38 -14.10 -13.22
N MET A 222 -6.93 -13.53 -12.10
CA MET A 222 -6.24 -12.23 -12.09
C MET A 222 -4.86 -12.27 -12.77
N ARG A 223 -4.28 -13.46 -12.92
CA ARG A 223 -3.08 -13.67 -13.75
C ARG A 223 -3.41 -13.62 -15.25
N LYS A 224 -4.65 -13.82 -15.67
CA LYS A 224 -5.05 -13.76 -17.10
C LYS A 224 -5.68 -12.43 -17.48
N ARG A 225 -5.76 -11.49 -16.54
CA ARG A 225 -6.41 -10.21 -16.75
C ARG A 225 -5.51 -9.27 -17.56
N ASP A 226 -6.05 -8.70 -18.63
CA ASP A 226 -5.39 -7.62 -19.39
C ASP A 226 -5.23 -6.38 -18.48
N PRO A 227 -4.00 -5.89 -18.27
CA PRO A 227 -3.73 -4.67 -17.49
C PRO A 227 -4.55 -3.45 -17.92
N ARG A 228 -4.92 -3.35 -19.21
CA ARG A 228 -5.72 -2.24 -19.75
C ARG A 228 -7.15 -2.19 -19.21
N THR A 229 -7.61 -3.28 -18.60
CA THR A 229 -8.95 -3.37 -17.97
C THR A 229 -8.96 -2.88 -16.52
N VAL A 230 -7.81 -2.46 -15.97
CA VAL A 230 -7.73 -1.87 -14.64
C VAL A 230 -8.03 -0.38 -14.76
N GLU A 231 -9.21 0.02 -14.31
CA GLU A 231 -9.64 1.41 -14.30
C GLU A 231 -9.27 2.11 -13.00
N LEU A 232 -8.95 3.40 -13.10
CA LEU A 232 -8.86 4.30 -11.96
C LEU A 232 -10.27 4.74 -11.55
N ASP A 233 -10.55 4.68 -10.26
CA ASP A 233 -11.89 4.96 -9.73
C ASP A 233 -12.08 6.39 -9.30
N TYR A 234 -10.98 7.04 -8.91
CA TYR A 234 -11.01 8.33 -8.24
C TYR A 234 -10.22 9.38 -9.02
N ALA A 235 -10.50 10.65 -8.74
CA ALA A 235 -9.79 11.77 -9.37
C ALA A 235 -8.42 12.04 -8.73
N ASN A 236 -8.22 11.66 -7.46
CA ASN A 236 -6.97 11.93 -6.77
C ASN A 236 -5.98 10.80 -7.00
N GLU A 237 -4.78 11.17 -7.41
CA GLU A 237 -3.65 10.27 -7.63
C GLU A 237 -2.41 10.80 -6.92
N HIS A 238 -1.60 9.89 -6.37
CA HIS A 238 -0.30 10.22 -5.78
C HIS A 238 0.68 9.10 -6.05
N ASN A 239 1.84 9.44 -6.61
CA ASN A 239 2.87 8.46 -6.94
C ASN A 239 3.97 8.47 -5.88
N ILE A 240 4.38 7.27 -5.45
CA ILE A 240 5.47 7.08 -4.50
C ILE A 240 6.48 6.07 -5.02
N PHE A 241 7.76 6.31 -4.72
CA PHE A 241 8.83 5.34 -4.89
C PHE A 241 9.00 4.54 -3.61
N LEU A 242 9.09 3.21 -3.72
CA LEU A 242 9.15 2.28 -2.59
C LEU A 242 10.54 1.66 -2.37
N GLY A 243 11.54 2.10 -3.12
CA GLY A 243 12.87 1.49 -3.14
C GLY A 243 12.99 0.41 -4.21
N THR A 244 14.05 -0.39 -4.07
CA THR A 244 14.38 -1.46 -4.99
C THR A 244 14.03 -2.83 -4.40
N THR A 245 13.77 -3.82 -5.26
CA THR A 245 13.51 -5.21 -4.87
C THR A 245 14.31 -6.16 -5.78
N PRO A 246 14.74 -7.33 -5.30
CA PRO A 246 15.34 -8.33 -6.19
C PRO A 246 14.33 -8.91 -7.19
N HIS A 247 13.04 -8.95 -6.84
CA HIS A 247 11.99 -9.50 -7.71
C HIS A 247 10.62 -8.87 -7.42
N PHE A 248 9.82 -8.63 -8.46
CA PHE A 248 8.53 -7.92 -8.33
C PHE A 248 7.51 -8.73 -7.52
N ARG A 249 7.49 -10.06 -7.69
CA ARG A 249 6.68 -11.00 -6.90
C ARG A 249 6.82 -10.82 -5.38
N VAL A 250 7.97 -10.36 -4.88
CA VAL A 250 8.16 -10.10 -3.44
C VAL A 250 7.20 -9.00 -2.96
N VAL A 251 6.90 -8.02 -3.81
CA VAL A 251 5.92 -6.96 -3.53
C VAL A 251 4.52 -7.56 -3.51
N GLU A 252 4.15 -8.35 -4.51
CA GLU A 252 2.84 -9.00 -4.59
C GLU A 252 2.58 -9.89 -3.36
N ASP A 253 3.53 -10.76 -3.02
CA ASP A 253 3.43 -11.64 -1.86
C ASP A 253 3.33 -10.85 -0.55
N ARG A 254 4.05 -9.73 -0.42
CA ARG A 254 3.99 -8.86 0.76
C ARG A 254 2.58 -8.26 0.90
N LEU A 255 2.00 -7.78 -0.18
CA LEU A 255 0.68 -7.16 -0.20
C LEU A 255 -0.43 -8.19 0.06
N MET A 256 -0.37 -9.34 -0.59
CA MET A 256 -1.40 -10.39 -0.46
C MET A 256 -1.38 -11.09 0.90
N LYS A 257 -0.20 -11.40 1.43
CA LYS A 257 -0.05 -12.32 2.58
C LYS A 257 0.27 -11.61 3.89
N LYS A 258 0.88 -10.43 3.86
CA LYS A 258 1.49 -9.82 5.04
C LYS A 258 1.01 -8.40 5.34
N ASN A 259 0.23 -7.78 4.45
CA ASN A 259 -0.28 -6.44 4.67
C ASN A 259 -1.70 -6.47 5.29
N PRO A 260 -1.90 -5.93 6.51
CA PRO A 260 -3.22 -5.94 7.15
C PRO A 260 -4.21 -4.93 6.58
N PHE A 261 -3.77 -3.99 5.75
CA PHE A 261 -4.56 -2.86 5.28
C PHE A 261 -5.04 -3.01 3.84
N VAL A 262 -4.66 -4.12 3.19
CA VAL A 262 -4.92 -4.41 1.78
C VAL A 262 -5.64 -5.75 1.69
N PHE A 263 -6.67 -5.83 0.86
CA PHE A 263 -7.34 -7.11 0.62
C PHE A 263 -6.35 -8.09 -0.01
N GLY A 264 -6.36 -9.33 0.48
CA GLY A 264 -5.61 -10.44 -0.13
C GLY A 264 -6.15 -10.89 -1.49
N TRP A 265 -7.04 -10.10 -2.10
CA TRP A 265 -7.70 -10.32 -3.38
C TRP A 265 -7.15 -9.27 -4.37
N PRO A 266 -6.12 -9.61 -5.15
CA PRO A 266 -5.53 -8.68 -6.11
C PRO A 266 -6.53 -8.33 -7.21
N MET A 267 -6.37 -7.16 -7.83
CA MET A 267 -7.10 -6.77 -9.04
C MET A 267 -6.31 -7.09 -10.31
N LEU A 268 -4.99 -7.22 -10.18
CA LEU A 268 -4.05 -7.58 -11.24
C LEU A 268 -2.78 -8.13 -10.58
N LEU A 269 -2.18 -9.16 -11.18
CA LEU A 269 -0.86 -9.65 -10.83
C LEU A 269 0.03 -9.68 -12.06
N SER A 270 1.33 -9.51 -11.86
CA SER A 270 2.36 -9.66 -12.87
C SER A 270 2.93 -11.07 -12.92
N ASP A 271 3.07 -11.75 -11.77
CA ASP A 271 3.60 -13.12 -11.69
C ASP A 271 2.68 -14.12 -12.41
N GLY A 272 3.18 -14.70 -13.50
CA GLY A 272 2.44 -15.62 -14.36
C GLY A 272 1.36 -14.97 -15.21
N ASN A 273 1.44 -13.65 -15.46
CA ASN A 273 0.49 -12.95 -16.31
C ASN A 273 0.94 -12.89 -17.77
N GLU A 274 0.14 -13.50 -18.64
CA GLU A 274 0.44 -13.66 -20.08
C GLU A 274 0.62 -12.34 -20.84
N HIS A 275 -0.02 -11.26 -20.39
CA HIS A 275 0.11 -9.94 -21.01
C HIS A 275 1.35 -9.18 -20.55
N LEU A 276 1.92 -9.56 -19.40
CA LEU A 276 3.03 -8.86 -18.77
C LEU A 276 4.34 -9.63 -18.86
N GLU A 277 4.33 -10.97 -18.86
CA GLU A 277 5.50 -11.86 -18.70
C GLU A 277 6.66 -11.52 -19.65
N ASP A 278 6.38 -11.27 -20.92
CA ASP A 278 7.39 -10.94 -21.95
C ASP A 278 7.62 -9.43 -22.15
N THR A 279 7.08 -8.60 -21.26
CA THR A 279 7.22 -7.14 -21.33
C THR A 279 8.20 -6.62 -20.28
N PRO A 280 8.89 -5.48 -20.54
CA PRO A 280 9.73 -4.83 -19.53
C PRO A 280 8.92 -4.18 -18.39
N LEU A 281 7.58 -4.17 -18.49
CA LEU A 281 6.68 -3.65 -17.48
C LEU A 281 6.25 -4.81 -16.56
N ARG A 282 6.38 -4.61 -15.25
CA ARG A 282 5.68 -5.44 -14.26
C ARG A 282 4.68 -4.56 -13.53
N MET A 283 3.47 -5.07 -13.33
CA MET A 283 2.38 -4.32 -12.70
C MET A 283 1.50 -5.24 -11.84
N ALA A 284 1.12 -4.76 -10.66
CA ALA A 284 0.13 -5.41 -9.82
C ALA A 284 -0.79 -4.36 -9.19
N ALA A 285 -2.05 -4.68 -9.00
CA ALA A 285 -3.04 -3.75 -8.47
C ALA A 285 -3.77 -4.36 -7.29
N PHE A 286 -3.96 -3.58 -6.22
CA PHE A 286 -4.60 -4.02 -4.99
C PHE A 286 -5.56 -2.97 -4.44
N ARG A 287 -6.54 -3.42 -3.66
CA ARG A 287 -7.51 -2.55 -3.00
C ARG A 287 -7.23 -2.49 -1.50
N THR A 288 -7.23 -1.30 -0.94
CA THR A 288 -7.20 -1.11 0.53
C THR A 288 -8.54 -1.51 1.15
N VAL A 289 -8.50 -2.01 2.39
CA VAL A 289 -9.66 -2.58 3.08
C VAL A 289 -10.69 -1.50 3.46
N TYR A 290 -10.22 -0.35 3.93
CA TYR A 290 -11.05 0.64 4.62
C TYR A 290 -11.49 1.78 3.68
N SER A 291 -10.55 2.46 3.05
CA SER A 291 -10.81 3.60 2.17
C SER A 291 -11.12 3.21 0.72
N LYS A 292 -11.02 1.92 0.39
CA LYS A 292 -11.15 1.38 -0.97
C LYS A 292 -10.25 2.09 -1.98
N SER A 293 -9.16 2.71 -1.54
CA SER A 293 -8.11 3.23 -2.40
C SER A 293 -7.48 2.09 -3.21
N LEU A 294 -7.14 2.37 -4.46
CA LEU A 294 -6.43 1.49 -5.37
C LEU A 294 -4.92 1.75 -5.27
N LEU A 295 -4.15 0.69 -5.08
CA LEU A 295 -2.70 0.70 -5.05
C LEU A 295 -2.19 -0.03 -6.29
N MET A 296 -1.67 0.71 -7.26
CA MET A 296 -1.08 0.15 -8.47
C MET A 296 0.43 0.17 -8.36
N PHE A 297 1.02 -1.00 -8.11
CA PHE A 297 2.46 -1.19 -8.09
C PHE A 297 2.96 -1.40 -9.50
N HIS A 298 4.09 -0.79 -9.84
CA HIS A 298 4.71 -1.03 -11.13
C HIS A 298 6.23 -0.86 -11.09
N THR A 299 6.90 -1.51 -12.03
CA THR A 299 8.30 -1.28 -12.35
C THR A 299 8.50 -1.33 -13.87
N ARG A 300 9.49 -0.58 -14.35
CA ARG A 300 9.83 -0.46 -15.76
C ARG A 300 11.30 -0.78 -15.97
N LEU A 301 11.57 -2.02 -16.40
CA LEU A 301 12.91 -2.54 -16.63
C LEU A 301 13.58 -1.86 -17.85
N ASP A 302 12.78 -1.38 -18.80
CA ASP A 302 13.25 -0.64 -19.97
C ASP A 302 13.78 0.76 -19.62
N LEU A 303 13.55 1.24 -18.40
CA LEU A 303 14.05 2.52 -17.90
C LEU A 303 15.42 2.43 -17.23
N GLN A 304 16.10 1.29 -17.30
CA GLN A 304 17.50 1.17 -16.88
C GLN A 304 18.38 2.19 -17.61
N VAL A 305 19.22 2.90 -16.85
CA VAL A 305 20.10 3.96 -17.37
C VAL A 305 21.50 3.47 -17.69
N ASP A 306 21.94 2.35 -17.07
CA ASP A 306 23.24 1.77 -17.39
C ASP A 306 23.18 0.96 -18.68
N HIS A 307 23.43 1.66 -19.78
CA HIS A 307 23.57 1.11 -21.11
C HIS A 307 24.66 0.05 -21.25
N ARG A 308 25.61 -0.05 -20.31
CA ARG A 308 26.69 -1.05 -20.35
C ARG A 308 26.19 -2.43 -19.96
N GLN A 309 25.07 -2.48 -19.26
CA GLN A 309 24.39 -3.71 -18.83
C GLN A 309 23.22 -4.09 -19.74
N ILE A 310 22.85 -3.22 -20.68
CA ILE A 310 21.81 -3.49 -21.67
C ILE A 310 22.47 -4.09 -22.91
N HIS A 311 22.22 -5.38 -23.14
CA HIS A 311 22.66 -6.10 -24.33
C HIS A 311 21.95 -5.58 -25.58
N LEU A 312 22.70 -5.38 -26.65
CA LEU A 312 22.11 -5.11 -27.96
C LEU A 312 21.80 -6.45 -28.65
N PRO A 313 20.84 -6.51 -29.58
CA PRO A 313 20.56 -7.74 -30.32
C PRO A 313 21.85 -8.32 -30.96
N GLY A 314 22.28 -9.49 -30.48
CA GLY A 314 23.51 -10.17 -30.92
C GLY A 314 24.61 -10.37 -29.85
N ASP A 315 24.42 -9.89 -28.62
CA ASP A 315 25.35 -10.15 -27.50
C ASP A 315 24.96 -11.45 -26.73
N ASP A 316 25.91 -12.40 -26.58
CA ASP A 316 25.73 -13.71 -25.92
C ASP A 316 25.99 -13.69 -24.39
N VAL A 317 25.60 -12.63 -23.69
CA VAL A 317 25.91 -12.46 -22.25
C VAL A 317 24.62 -12.44 -21.41
N GLU A 318 24.62 -13.18 -20.30
CA GLU A 318 23.49 -13.23 -19.37
C GLU A 318 23.31 -11.88 -18.66
N ASP A 319 22.07 -11.36 -18.66
CA ASP A 319 21.70 -10.13 -17.93
C ASP A 319 21.93 -10.31 -16.42
N ILE A 320 22.76 -9.45 -15.83
CA ILE A 320 22.90 -9.38 -14.38
C ILE A 320 21.59 -8.83 -13.80
N VAL A 321 20.96 -9.58 -12.90
CA VAL A 321 19.72 -9.16 -12.23
C VAL A 321 20.01 -7.98 -11.29
N LEU A 322 19.81 -6.76 -11.81
CA LEU A 322 19.79 -5.53 -11.04
C LEU A 322 18.53 -5.47 -10.19
N GLU A 323 18.65 -4.90 -8.98
CA GLU A 323 17.47 -4.63 -8.17
C GLU A 323 16.51 -3.69 -8.93
N MET A 324 15.23 -4.06 -9.01
CA MET A 324 14.22 -3.34 -9.77
C MET A 324 13.55 -2.26 -8.92
N PRO A 325 13.43 -1.01 -9.41
CA PRO A 325 12.78 0.06 -8.68
C PRO A 325 11.27 -0.13 -8.67
N VAL A 326 10.64 -0.05 -7.50
CA VAL A 326 9.20 -0.23 -7.34
C VAL A 326 8.54 1.11 -7.10
N PHE A 327 7.51 1.40 -7.89
CA PHE A 327 6.65 2.56 -7.73
C PHE A 327 5.25 2.10 -7.35
N CYS A 328 4.51 2.98 -6.69
CA CYS A 328 3.09 2.79 -6.46
C CYS A 328 2.33 4.06 -6.81
N THR A 329 1.37 3.95 -7.72
CA THR A 329 0.33 4.95 -7.93
C THR A 329 -0.82 4.65 -6.98
N VAL A 330 -1.06 5.57 -6.05
CA VAL A 330 -2.20 5.53 -5.13
C VAL A 330 -3.34 6.33 -5.75
N ASN A 331 -4.45 5.67 -6.08
CA ASN A 331 -5.68 6.31 -6.52
C ASN A 331 -6.72 6.22 -5.40
N TYR A 332 -7.20 7.37 -4.90
CA TYR A 332 -7.96 7.43 -3.64
C TYR A 332 -9.12 8.42 -3.69
N PRO A 333 -10.21 8.20 -2.93
CA PRO A 333 -11.37 9.10 -2.95
C PRO A 333 -11.04 10.48 -2.36
N SER A 334 -11.68 11.51 -2.93
CA SER A 334 -11.77 12.81 -2.27
C SER A 334 -12.47 12.65 -0.93
N ASN A 335 -11.81 13.04 0.16
CA ASN A 335 -12.30 12.79 1.50
C ASN A 335 -11.92 13.93 2.46
N THR A 336 -12.62 13.96 3.58
CA THR A 336 -12.37 14.91 4.68
C THR A 336 -12.05 14.21 6.00
N ARG A 337 -12.41 12.93 6.15
CA ARG A 337 -12.35 12.17 7.40
C ARG A 337 -11.72 10.80 7.24
N LEU A 338 -11.67 10.17 6.06
CA LEU A 338 -10.92 8.92 5.83
C LEU A 338 -9.42 9.07 6.14
N SER A 339 -8.89 10.27 5.95
CA SER A 339 -7.53 10.70 6.31
C SER A 339 -7.35 11.01 7.81
N GLY A 340 -8.41 10.95 8.62
CA GLY A 340 -8.42 11.46 9.99
C GLY A 340 -8.31 12.98 10.09
N GLY A 341 -8.47 13.68 8.96
CA GLY A 341 -8.31 15.11 8.83
C GLY A 341 -6.85 15.54 8.63
N ARG A 342 -6.67 16.70 7.98
CA ARG A 342 -5.36 17.26 7.63
C ARG A 342 -4.31 17.24 8.76
N PRO A 343 -4.65 17.56 10.04
CA PRO A 343 -3.67 17.55 11.12
C PRO A 343 -3.06 16.16 11.40
N LEU A 344 -3.82 15.08 11.19
CA LEU A 344 -3.31 13.73 11.40
C LEU A 344 -2.23 13.42 10.37
N VAL A 345 -2.52 13.64 9.09
CA VAL A 345 -1.56 13.39 8.01
C VAL A 345 -0.34 14.31 8.11
N GLN A 346 -0.54 15.58 8.50
CA GLN A 346 0.56 16.50 8.76
C GLN A 346 1.49 15.98 9.86
N ARG A 347 0.93 15.48 10.98
CA ARG A 347 1.71 14.86 12.06
C ARG A 347 2.43 13.61 11.58
N PHE A 348 1.76 12.75 10.80
CA PHE A 348 2.37 11.55 10.23
C PHE A 348 3.58 11.92 9.38
N ASN A 349 3.43 12.86 8.46
CA ASN A 349 4.52 13.37 7.60
C ASN A 349 5.70 13.90 8.41
N GLN A 350 5.46 14.68 9.46
CA GLN A 350 6.52 15.20 10.33
C GLN A 350 7.26 14.09 11.09
N VAL A 351 6.53 13.13 11.65
CA VAL A 351 7.09 12.05 12.47
C VAL A 351 7.83 11.02 11.62
N MET A 352 7.29 10.70 10.45
CA MET A 352 7.81 9.67 9.56
C MET A 352 8.82 10.21 8.54
N GLY A 353 8.89 11.53 8.36
CA GLY A 353 9.76 12.16 7.36
C GLY A 353 9.25 11.96 5.93
N THR A 354 7.94 12.01 5.74
CA THR A 354 7.26 11.80 4.45
C THR A 354 6.53 13.07 4.00
N SER A 355 6.04 13.08 2.76
CA SER A 355 5.33 14.23 2.17
C SER A 355 4.03 13.82 1.45
N TYR A 356 3.23 12.95 2.07
CA TYR A 356 1.92 12.58 1.55
C TYR A 356 0.97 13.78 1.47
N PRO A 357 0.04 13.81 0.48
CA PRO A 357 -1.09 14.74 0.47
C PRO A 357 -1.88 14.70 1.78
N LEU A 358 -2.36 15.86 2.24
CA LEU A 358 -2.98 15.97 3.57
C LEU A 358 -4.36 15.31 3.69
N ASP A 359 -4.93 14.89 2.57
CA ASP A 359 -6.16 14.12 2.43
C ASP A 359 -5.88 12.64 2.15
N MET A 360 -4.63 12.17 2.23
CA MET A 360 -4.29 10.75 2.06
C MET A 360 -4.99 9.88 3.12
N PRO A 361 -5.76 8.85 2.72
CA PRO A 361 -6.44 7.96 3.66
C PRO A 361 -5.50 7.24 4.62
N ILE A 362 -5.92 7.01 5.86
CA ILE A 362 -5.01 6.50 6.90
C ILE A 362 -4.55 5.06 6.66
N ASP A 363 -5.32 4.26 5.93
CA ASP A 363 -4.97 2.87 5.62
C ASP A 363 -3.91 2.78 4.52
N VAL A 364 -3.88 3.74 3.59
CA VAL A 364 -2.75 3.92 2.67
C VAL A 364 -1.49 4.30 3.45
N LEU A 365 -1.57 5.26 4.38
CA LEU A 365 -0.44 5.62 5.24
C LEU A 365 0.05 4.40 6.05
N ALA A 366 -0.88 3.62 6.60
CA ALA A 366 -0.59 2.42 7.37
C ALA A 366 0.08 1.32 6.53
N THR A 367 -0.35 1.16 5.28
CA THR A 367 0.19 0.20 4.31
C THR A 367 1.71 0.35 4.16
N PHE A 368 2.17 1.60 4.09
CA PHE A 368 3.57 1.94 3.82
C PHE A 368 4.36 2.40 5.06
N ALA A 369 3.72 2.49 6.23
CA ALA A 369 4.35 2.97 7.45
C ALA A 369 5.56 2.15 7.93
N ARG A 370 5.72 0.91 7.44
CA ARG A 370 6.87 0.03 7.73
C ARG A 370 8.07 0.29 6.84
N ASP A 371 7.84 0.82 5.64
CA ASP A 371 8.85 0.92 4.61
C ASP A 371 9.61 2.24 4.79
N SER A 372 10.86 2.17 5.25
CA SER A 372 11.74 3.34 5.40
C SER A 372 12.25 3.89 4.06
N THR A 373 11.94 3.21 2.96
CA THR A 373 12.37 3.52 1.60
C THR A 373 11.34 4.33 0.83
N VAL A 374 10.19 4.63 1.43
CA VAL A 374 9.15 5.42 0.78
C VAL A 374 9.64 6.84 0.55
N LYS A 375 9.61 7.27 -0.71
CA LYS A 375 9.98 8.63 -1.12
C LYS A 375 8.92 9.16 -2.08
N SER A 376 8.45 10.37 -1.85
CA SER A 376 7.66 11.15 -2.80
C SER A 376 8.60 12.10 -3.56
N GLU A 377 8.02 13.00 -4.36
CA GLU A 377 8.77 13.99 -5.13
C GLU A 377 9.75 14.81 -4.29
N LYS A 378 9.37 15.18 -3.06
CA LYS A 378 10.19 16.05 -2.21
C LYS A 378 11.43 15.33 -1.70
N GLU A 379 11.28 14.10 -1.19
CA GLU A 379 12.41 13.32 -0.69
C GLU A 379 13.36 12.92 -1.82
N LEU A 380 12.83 12.58 -3.00
CA LEU A 380 13.65 12.31 -4.19
C LEU A 380 14.41 13.55 -4.67
N LEU A 381 13.80 14.74 -4.59
CA LEU A 381 14.46 15.99 -4.97
C LEU A 381 15.57 16.37 -3.98
N GLU A 382 15.36 16.14 -2.68
CA GLU A 382 16.38 16.32 -1.66
C GLU A 382 17.56 15.35 -1.86
N GLU A 383 17.26 14.08 -2.19
CA GLU A 383 18.26 13.08 -2.55
C GLU A 383 19.03 13.47 -3.82
N LEU A 384 18.35 13.95 -4.87
CA LEU A 384 19.00 14.44 -6.08
C LEU A 384 20.00 15.57 -5.79
N LYS A 385 19.60 16.53 -4.94
CA LYS A 385 20.47 17.64 -4.52
C LYS A 385 21.68 17.13 -3.73
N PHE A 386 21.47 16.19 -2.82
CA PHE A 386 22.54 15.55 -2.07
C PHE A 386 23.53 14.82 -3.00
N LEU A 387 23.04 13.97 -3.91
CA LEU A 387 23.85 13.22 -4.87
C LEU A 387 24.63 14.13 -5.81
N THR A 388 24.05 15.28 -6.19
CA THR A 388 24.72 16.30 -6.99
C THR A 388 25.87 16.97 -6.24
N ALA A 389 25.68 17.32 -4.97
CA ALA A 389 26.75 17.86 -4.15
C ALA A 389 27.84 16.82 -3.88
N ALA A 390 27.45 15.54 -3.71
CA ALA A 390 28.38 14.44 -3.49
C ALA A 390 29.21 14.13 -4.75
N SER A 391 28.60 14.14 -5.93
CA SER A 391 29.29 13.87 -7.19
C SER A 391 30.34 14.93 -7.56
N GLN A 392 30.14 16.18 -7.11
CA GLN A 392 31.09 17.27 -7.30
C GLN A 392 32.28 17.23 -6.32
N LYS A 393 32.10 16.63 -5.14
CA LYS A 393 33.11 16.59 -4.07
C LYS A 393 33.94 15.31 -4.05
N ALA A 394 33.45 14.23 -4.65
CA ALA A 394 34.17 12.96 -4.70
C ALA A 394 35.39 13.08 -5.64
N PRO A 395 36.63 12.88 -5.15
CA PRO A 395 37.80 12.84 -6.03
C PRO A 395 37.66 11.66 -7.01
N GLU A 396 38.00 11.86 -8.29
CA GLU A 396 37.93 10.84 -9.36
C GLU A 396 38.76 9.55 -9.11
N LEU A 397 39.40 9.40 -7.94
CA LEU A 397 40.48 8.44 -7.65
C LEU A 397 40.09 7.16 -6.88
N GLU A 398 38.80 6.92 -6.56
CA GLU A 398 38.31 5.55 -6.28
C GLU A 398 38.02 4.79 -7.60
N ARG A 399 38.85 5.04 -8.61
CA ARG A 399 38.94 4.25 -9.85
C ARG A 399 39.66 2.94 -9.54
N VAL A 400 38.85 1.88 -9.37
CA VAL A 400 39.14 0.50 -9.80
C VAL A 400 40.48 -0.07 -9.38
N PHE A 401 40.50 -0.91 -8.34
CA PHE A 401 41.31 -2.12 -8.35
C PHE A 401 40.57 -3.23 -7.57
N ARG A 402 39.91 -4.15 -8.31
CA ARG A 402 39.37 -5.45 -7.88
C ARG A 402 37.92 -5.51 -7.38
N ILE A 403 36.95 -5.14 -8.20
CA ILE A 403 35.57 -5.67 -8.10
C ILE A 403 35.12 -6.02 -9.54
N SER A 404 34.44 -7.16 -9.74
CA SER A 404 34.03 -7.65 -11.07
C SER A 404 33.10 -6.66 -11.79
N GLU A 405 33.09 -6.70 -13.13
CA GLU A 405 32.22 -5.89 -14.01
C GLU A 405 30.74 -5.95 -13.63
N ASP A 406 30.33 -7.03 -12.96
CA ASP A 406 28.94 -7.27 -12.60
C ASP A 406 28.42 -6.43 -11.41
N GLN A 407 29.33 -5.81 -10.64
CA GLN A 407 28.97 -5.04 -9.44
C GLN A 407 29.07 -3.51 -9.64
N LEU A 408 29.29 -3.05 -10.87
CA LEU A 408 29.84 -1.72 -11.15
C LEU A 408 28.82 -0.57 -11.34
N SER A 409 27.53 -0.84 -11.51
CA SER A 409 26.58 0.18 -12.01
C SER A 409 25.71 0.88 -10.96
N SER A 410 25.22 0.15 -9.95
CA SER A 410 24.22 0.62 -8.99
C SER A 410 24.80 1.29 -7.72
N ASN A 411 26.11 1.16 -7.50
CA ASN A 411 26.78 1.62 -6.27
C ASN A 411 27.64 2.89 -6.41
N LYS A 412 27.67 3.53 -7.59
CA LYS A 412 28.38 4.81 -7.78
C LYS A 412 27.41 5.98 -7.69
N ILE A 413 27.83 7.05 -7.01
CA ILE A 413 27.07 8.28 -6.80
C ILE A 413 26.43 8.81 -8.11
N ILE A 414 27.16 8.71 -9.24
CA ILE A 414 26.66 9.11 -10.57
C ILE A 414 25.53 8.20 -11.10
N GLY A 415 25.61 6.89 -10.88
CA GLY A 415 24.56 5.95 -11.26
C GLY A 415 23.29 6.22 -10.46
N GLN A 416 23.41 6.37 -9.14
CA GLN A 416 22.30 6.75 -8.26
C GLN A 416 21.69 8.10 -8.67
N LEU A 417 22.53 9.10 -8.98
CA LEU A 417 22.07 10.39 -9.49
C LEU A 417 21.21 10.22 -10.76
N ALA A 418 21.68 9.43 -11.72
CA ALA A 418 20.97 9.16 -12.97
C ALA A 418 19.63 8.42 -12.72
N TYR A 419 19.60 7.42 -11.84
CA TYR A 419 18.36 6.75 -11.47
C TYR A 419 17.38 7.69 -10.75
N THR A 420 17.83 8.52 -9.82
CA THR A 420 16.98 9.49 -9.12
C THR A 420 16.33 10.48 -10.09
N ILE A 421 17.01 10.88 -11.18
CA ILE A 421 16.40 11.69 -12.26
C ILE A 421 15.21 10.96 -12.89
N VAL A 422 15.37 9.68 -13.25
CA VAL A 422 14.27 8.88 -13.83
C VAL A 422 13.14 8.69 -12.81
N TYR A 423 13.48 8.47 -11.54
CA TYR A 423 12.49 8.26 -10.49
C TYR A 423 11.64 9.51 -10.27
N LEU A 424 12.24 10.71 -10.31
CA LEU A 424 11.51 11.99 -10.25
C LEU A 424 10.51 12.15 -11.40
N ALA A 425 10.87 11.73 -12.60
CA ALA A 425 9.95 11.72 -13.73
C ALA A 425 8.79 10.73 -13.51
N LEU A 426 9.09 9.52 -13.02
CA LEU A 426 8.08 8.47 -12.76
C LEU A 426 7.12 8.81 -11.63
N VAL A 427 7.56 9.51 -10.58
CA VAL A 427 6.65 10.01 -9.55
C VAL A 427 5.85 11.25 -9.99
N GLY A 428 6.06 11.72 -11.22
CA GLY A 428 5.31 12.83 -11.80
C GLY A 428 5.68 14.21 -11.26
N TYR A 429 6.96 14.45 -10.95
CA TYR A 429 7.40 15.72 -10.40
C TYR A 429 7.06 16.90 -11.34
N PRO A 430 6.20 17.86 -10.93
CA PRO A 430 5.62 18.86 -11.84
C PRO A 430 6.64 19.82 -12.48
N ARG A 431 7.77 20.05 -11.82
CA ARG A 431 8.84 20.97 -12.27
C ARG A 431 10.05 20.22 -12.82
N PHE A 432 9.83 19.03 -13.38
CA PHE A 432 10.91 18.20 -13.92
C PHE A 432 11.76 18.94 -14.96
N VAL A 433 11.14 19.71 -15.85
CA VAL A 433 11.87 20.40 -16.92
C VAL A 433 12.77 21.50 -16.35
N GLU A 434 12.24 22.33 -15.47
CA GLU A 434 12.91 23.50 -14.91
C GLU A 434 14.01 23.09 -13.93
N ASP A 435 13.69 22.19 -13.00
CA ASP A 435 14.53 21.93 -11.83
C ASP A 435 15.45 20.71 -12.03
N VAL A 436 15.15 19.85 -13.02
CA VAL A 436 15.95 18.65 -13.33
C VAL A 436 16.53 18.74 -14.74
N PHE A 437 15.72 18.67 -15.80
CA PHE A 437 16.24 18.57 -17.18
C PHE A 437 17.22 19.70 -17.53
N ASN A 438 16.83 20.96 -17.30
CA ASN A 438 17.65 22.12 -17.64
C ASN A 438 19.00 22.15 -16.90
N VAL A 439 19.08 21.51 -15.73
CA VAL A 439 20.30 21.44 -14.91
C VAL A 439 21.23 20.33 -15.40
N TYR A 440 20.71 19.16 -15.77
CA TYR A 440 21.52 17.95 -16.00
C TYR A 440 21.69 17.53 -17.47
N TRP A 441 20.95 18.10 -18.43
CA TRP A 441 21.00 17.62 -19.82
C TRP A 441 22.38 17.75 -20.53
N ARG A 442 23.26 18.62 -20.02
CA ARG A 442 24.66 18.77 -20.48
C ARG A 442 25.69 18.16 -19.52
N HIS A 443 25.26 17.27 -18.64
CA HIS A 443 26.15 16.70 -17.63
C HIS A 443 27.30 15.91 -18.31
N PRO A 444 28.54 15.92 -17.75
CA PRO A 444 29.68 15.22 -18.35
C PRO A 444 29.49 13.71 -18.53
N SER A 445 28.77 13.08 -17.59
CA SER A 445 28.42 11.65 -17.70
C SER A 445 27.27 11.41 -18.67
N ASP A 446 27.52 10.48 -19.59
CA ASP A 446 26.57 9.80 -20.49
C ASP A 446 25.34 9.24 -19.76
N LEU A 447 25.52 8.54 -18.63
CA LEU A 447 24.42 7.96 -17.84
C LEU A 447 23.38 9.00 -17.42
N VAL A 448 23.87 10.18 -17.00
CA VAL A 448 23.00 11.29 -16.56
C VAL A 448 22.26 11.89 -17.76
N ARG A 449 22.92 12.02 -18.92
CA ARG A 449 22.25 12.52 -20.15
C ARG A 449 21.19 11.54 -20.65
N VAL A 450 21.46 10.23 -20.62
CA VAL A 450 20.47 9.18 -20.94
C VAL A 450 19.29 9.23 -19.97
N ALA A 451 19.54 9.41 -18.67
CA ALA A 451 18.48 9.59 -17.68
C ALA A 451 17.62 10.84 -17.97
N CYS A 452 18.22 11.96 -18.35
CA CYS A 452 17.48 13.15 -18.76
C CYS A 452 16.59 12.89 -19.98
N ALA A 453 17.06 12.13 -20.97
CA ALA A 453 16.27 11.78 -22.14
C ALA A 453 15.09 10.87 -21.79
N LYS A 454 15.32 9.83 -20.97
CA LYS A 454 14.25 8.95 -20.47
C LYS A 454 13.23 9.72 -19.64
N GLY A 455 13.70 10.60 -18.75
CA GLY A 455 12.83 11.48 -17.97
C GLY A 455 11.99 12.41 -18.85
N ALA A 456 12.61 13.06 -19.85
CA ALA A 456 11.92 13.89 -20.83
C ALA A 456 10.86 13.10 -21.62
N HIS A 457 11.15 11.86 -21.99
CA HIS A 457 10.19 10.97 -22.64
C HIS A 457 9.00 10.63 -21.73
N ILE A 458 9.24 10.35 -20.44
CA ILE A 458 8.19 10.05 -19.46
C ILE A 458 7.26 11.24 -19.24
N VAL A 459 7.80 12.46 -19.18
CA VAL A 459 6.99 13.69 -19.08
C VAL A 459 6.46 14.19 -20.43
N GLU A 460 6.51 13.34 -21.46
CA GLU A 460 5.96 13.56 -22.81
C GLU A 460 6.55 14.78 -23.56
N ARG A 461 7.81 15.12 -23.28
CA ARG A 461 8.54 16.23 -23.91
C ARG A 461 9.50 15.75 -24.99
N GLN A 462 8.93 15.34 -26.12
CA GLN A 462 9.67 14.81 -27.27
C GLN A 462 10.68 15.81 -27.86
N ASP A 463 10.36 17.11 -27.83
CA ASP A 463 11.24 18.18 -28.28
C ASP A 463 12.58 18.20 -27.51
N LEU A 464 12.52 17.88 -26.21
CA LEU A 464 13.70 17.82 -25.35
C LEU A 464 14.54 16.57 -25.61
N VAL A 465 13.90 15.45 -25.97
CA VAL A 465 14.58 14.20 -26.37
C VAL A 465 15.34 14.41 -27.68
N GLU A 466 14.71 15.00 -28.70
CA GLU A 466 15.33 15.32 -29.99
C GLU A 466 16.53 16.27 -29.83
N LYS A 467 16.36 17.32 -29.02
CA LYS A 467 17.44 18.25 -28.67
C LYS A 467 18.65 17.54 -28.06
N LEU A 468 18.41 16.55 -27.19
CA LEU A 468 19.49 15.81 -26.53
C LEU A 468 20.20 14.88 -27.52
N ILE A 469 19.47 14.18 -28.39
CA ILE A 469 20.04 13.31 -29.45
C ILE A 469 20.92 14.10 -30.41
N GLN A 470 20.48 15.30 -30.82
CA GLN A 470 21.27 16.17 -31.70
C GLN A 470 22.58 16.63 -31.05
N ALA A 471 22.57 16.84 -29.73
CA ALA A 471 23.74 17.27 -28.97
C ALA A 471 24.67 16.10 -28.56
N GLU A 472 24.19 14.86 -28.59
CA GLU A 472 24.97 13.70 -28.15
C GLU A 472 26.07 13.33 -29.18
N PRO A 473 27.31 13.09 -28.73
CA PRO A 473 28.38 12.57 -29.58
C PRO A 473 28.04 11.22 -30.20
N GLU A 474 28.62 10.91 -31.37
CA GLU A 474 28.48 9.59 -32.00
C GLU A 474 29.01 8.48 -31.08
N GLY A 475 28.26 7.38 -30.97
CA GLY A 475 28.62 6.23 -30.13
C GLY A 475 27.39 5.51 -29.55
N ARG A 476 27.65 4.56 -28.64
CA ARG A 476 26.62 3.70 -28.01
C ARG A 476 25.54 4.51 -27.31
N SER A 477 25.90 5.63 -26.65
CA SER A 477 24.95 6.51 -25.96
C SER A 477 23.93 7.11 -26.95
N LYS A 478 24.39 7.63 -28.09
CA LYS A 478 23.52 8.20 -29.13
C LYS A 478 22.59 7.15 -29.75
N THR A 479 23.10 5.96 -30.07
CA THR A 479 22.29 4.84 -30.56
C THR A 479 21.17 4.49 -29.59
N MET A 480 21.45 4.50 -28.28
CA MET A 480 20.43 4.22 -27.27
C MET A 480 19.44 5.35 -27.05
N LEU A 481 19.88 6.61 -27.14
CA LEU A 481 18.95 7.74 -27.14
C LEU A 481 17.99 7.67 -28.35
N MET A 482 18.50 7.30 -29.52
CA MET A 482 17.66 7.05 -30.71
C MET A 482 16.69 5.89 -30.49
N ALA A 483 17.12 4.78 -29.87
CA ALA A 483 16.23 3.68 -29.50
C ALA A 483 15.12 4.12 -28.52
N THR A 484 15.40 5.08 -27.65
CA THR A 484 14.40 5.66 -26.73
C THR A 484 13.29 6.39 -27.50
N MET A 485 13.55 6.97 -28.68
CA MET A 485 12.51 7.53 -29.56
C MET A 485 11.64 6.45 -30.22
N HIS A 486 12.20 5.27 -30.49
CA HIS A 486 11.50 4.16 -31.13
C HIS A 486 10.64 3.33 -30.17
N LEU A 487 10.60 3.65 -28.88
CA LEU A 487 9.61 3.11 -27.93
C LEU A 487 8.15 3.45 -28.30
N ARG A 488 7.93 4.28 -29.34
CA ARG A 488 6.63 4.47 -30.00
C ARG A 488 6.28 3.44 -31.10
N ALA A 489 7.19 2.56 -31.51
CA ALA A 489 7.03 1.70 -32.69
C ALA A 489 6.93 0.19 -32.38
N GLY A 490 6.41 -0.17 -31.21
CA GLY A 490 6.11 -1.55 -30.80
C GLY A 490 4.71 -2.01 -31.25
N GLY A 491 4.48 -2.05 -32.56
CA GLY A 491 3.37 -2.76 -33.20
C GLY A 491 3.86 -3.24 -34.56
N PRO A 492 3.72 -4.53 -34.92
CA PRO A 492 4.30 -5.04 -36.15
C PRO A 492 3.47 -4.58 -37.35
N ASN A 493 3.78 -3.41 -37.89
CA ASN A 493 3.39 -3.07 -39.26
C ASN A 493 4.46 -3.60 -40.21
N VAL A 494 4.40 -4.91 -40.46
CA VAL A 494 4.95 -5.45 -41.70
C VAL A 494 4.06 -4.92 -42.82
N SER A 495 4.52 -3.87 -43.48
CA SER A 495 3.99 -3.48 -44.79
C SER A 495 4.78 -4.28 -45.83
N PRO A 496 4.13 -4.98 -46.78
CA PRO A 496 4.84 -5.75 -47.78
C PRO A 496 5.45 -4.79 -48.80
N THR A 497 6.76 -4.89 -49.01
CA THR A 497 7.40 -4.32 -50.20
C THR A 497 7.00 -5.14 -51.42
N SER A 498 6.40 -4.44 -52.38
CA SER A 498 6.39 -4.64 -53.85
C SER A 498 6.68 -6.03 -54.40
#